data_AF-A0A7V2CN31-F1
#
_entry.id   AF-A0A7V2CN31-F1
#
_cell.length_a   1.000
_cell.length_b   1.000
_cell.length_c   1.000
_cell.angle_alpha   90.00
_cell.angle_beta   90.00
_cell.angle_gamma   90.00
#
_symmetry.space_group_name_H-M   'P 1'
#
loop_
_entity.id
_entity.type
_entity.pdbx_description
1 polymer ?
#
loop_
_entity_poly.entity_id
_entity_poly.type
_entity_poly.pdbx_seq_one_letter_code
_entity_poly.pdbx_strand_id
1 'polypeptide(L)'
;NVPGLYAIGEADYQYHGANRLGANSLLSCIFAGLIVGPGIARLLGGLKGGSAADQPASLFEEEVRRHRQRYESLLAAKGTENPYLLHKELGQVMTKNVTVVRHNKDLNETLAKIDELSERYRDIALSDSSNWTNQTLSFARAVEDMLVLARVITEGALRRDECRGAHYKPEFDLPALTAQDPAALREEAKRWCQAFAARNERWLKTTIAEYTPDGPRFSYEEVDTSLIPPRPRTYELKGAEVIVEVWKQMQREGAVAPTADRRERALGKPVGAT
;
A
#
# COMPACT_ATOMS: atom_id res chain seq x y z
N ASN A 1 5.07 10.77 9.69
CA ASN A 1 4.10 10.45 10.76
C ASN A 1 3.48 11.73 11.32
N VAL A 2 2.20 11.69 11.66
CA VAL A 2 1.46 12.81 12.27
C VAL A 2 1.39 12.60 13.77
N PRO A 3 2.01 13.46 14.61
CA PRO A 3 1.96 13.31 16.06
C PRO A 3 0.52 13.29 16.59
N GLY A 4 0.20 12.36 17.49
CA GLY A 4 -1.11 12.23 18.13
C GLY A 4 -2.17 11.50 17.30
N LEU A 5 -1.88 11.13 16.06
CA LEU A 5 -2.77 10.32 15.22
C LEU A 5 -2.35 8.85 15.24
N TYR A 6 -3.32 7.96 15.47
CA TYR A 6 -3.11 6.51 15.51
C TYR A 6 -4.08 5.83 14.53
N ALA A 7 -3.62 4.74 13.92
CA ALA A 7 -4.42 3.84 13.10
C ALA A 7 -4.22 2.40 13.59
N ILE A 8 -5.30 1.62 13.65
CA ILE A 8 -5.30 0.22 14.08
C ILE A 8 -6.21 -0.62 13.18
N GLY A 9 -5.93 -1.92 13.10
CA GLY A 9 -6.75 -2.87 12.37
C GLY A 9 -6.47 -2.84 10.87
N GLU A 10 -7.49 -3.01 10.03
CA GLU A 10 -7.28 -3.05 8.58
C GLU A 10 -6.84 -1.70 7.98
N ALA A 11 -6.97 -0.60 8.75
CA ALA A 11 -6.42 0.70 8.38
C ALA A 11 -4.90 0.80 8.59
N ASP A 12 -4.28 -0.12 9.32
CA ASP A 12 -2.82 -0.18 9.51
C ASP A 12 -2.16 -1.18 8.55
N TYR A 13 -0.88 -0.95 8.23
CA TYR A 13 -0.13 -1.79 7.27
C TYR A 13 0.94 -2.68 7.92
N GLN A 14 1.10 -2.62 9.25
CA GLN A 14 2.34 -3.01 9.93
C GLN A 14 2.63 -4.52 9.85
N TYR A 15 1.59 -5.36 9.91
CA TYR A 15 1.75 -6.79 10.19
C TYR A 15 1.67 -7.71 8.96
N HIS A 16 1.14 -7.24 7.84
CA HIS A 16 0.68 -8.13 6.77
C HIS A 16 1.60 -8.16 5.54
N GLY A 17 2.48 -7.17 5.39
CA GLY A 17 3.33 -7.03 4.21
C GLY A 17 2.52 -7.13 2.91
N ALA A 18 3.05 -7.85 1.92
CA ALA A 18 2.40 -8.00 0.62
C ALA A 18 1.34 -9.11 0.54
N ASN A 19 1.11 -9.88 1.61
CA ASN A 19 0.11 -10.96 1.64
C ASN A 19 -0.27 -11.33 3.08
N ARG A 20 -1.49 -10.98 3.49
CA ARG A 20 -2.06 -11.38 4.79
C ARG A 20 -2.30 -12.90 4.84
N LEU A 21 -1.91 -13.53 5.95
CA LEU A 21 -2.27 -14.93 6.23
C LEU A 21 -3.73 -15.01 6.73
N GLY A 22 -4.43 -16.09 6.37
CA GLY A 22 -5.81 -16.33 6.84
C GLY A 22 -5.90 -16.28 8.37
N ALA A 23 -7.06 -15.84 8.87
CA ALA A 23 -7.35 -15.61 10.30
C ALA A 23 -6.53 -14.51 11.02
N ASN A 24 -5.47 -13.95 10.42
CA ASN A 24 -4.64 -12.95 11.09
C ASN A 24 -5.23 -11.53 11.13
N SER A 25 -6.33 -11.25 10.41
CA SER A 25 -6.94 -9.91 10.42
C SER A 25 -7.65 -9.59 11.74
N LEU A 26 -8.37 -10.56 12.31
CA LEU A 26 -9.01 -10.37 13.62
C LEU A 26 -7.96 -10.30 14.73
N LEU A 27 -6.92 -11.12 14.61
CA LEU A 27 -5.79 -11.11 15.53
C LEU A 27 -5.07 -9.75 15.52
N SER A 28 -4.79 -9.17 14.34
CA SER A 28 -4.14 -7.86 14.25
C SER A 28 -5.01 -6.76 14.86
N CYS A 29 -6.32 -6.76 14.61
CA CYS A 29 -7.24 -5.81 15.25
C CYS A 29 -7.20 -5.89 16.78
N ILE A 30 -7.31 -7.10 17.35
CA ILE A 30 -7.28 -7.30 18.80
C ILE A 30 -5.92 -6.89 19.37
N PHE A 31 -4.83 -7.34 18.75
CA PHE A 31 -3.49 -7.05 19.22
C PHE A 31 -3.20 -5.53 19.18
N ALA A 32 -3.47 -4.88 18.05
CA ALA A 32 -3.28 -3.44 17.90
C ALA A 32 -4.11 -2.68 18.94
N GLY A 33 -5.38 -3.05 19.16
CA GLY A 33 -6.22 -2.44 20.19
C GLY A 33 -5.66 -2.61 21.62
N LEU A 34 -5.20 -3.82 21.97
CA LEU A 34 -4.64 -4.13 23.29
C LEU A 34 -3.30 -3.44 23.57
N ILE A 35 -2.50 -3.17 22.53
CA ILE A 35 -1.20 -2.48 22.68
C ILE A 35 -1.37 -0.97 22.60
N VAL A 36 -2.06 -0.47 21.57
CA VAL A 36 -2.20 0.96 21.30
C VAL A 36 -3.13 1.62 22.32
N GLY A 37 -4.23 0.96 22.73
CA GLY A 37 -5.20 1.52 23.67
C GLY A 37 -4.59 1.98 25.01
N PRO A 38 -3.96 1.08 25.78
CA PRO A 38 -3.26 1.46 27.02
C PRO A 38 -2.11 2.45 26.78
N GLY A 39 -1.44 2.35 25.64
CA GLY A 39 -0.39 3.30 25.24
C GLY A 39 -0.92 4.73 25.08
N ILE A 40 -2.06 4.90 24.40
CA ILE A 40 -2.75 6.18 24.26
C ILE A 40 -3.21 6.69 25.62
N ALA A 41 -3.84 5.84 26.45
CA ALA A 41 -4.28 6.24 27.79
C ALA A 41 -3.12 6.77 28.65
N ARG A 42 -1.97 6.09 28.61
CA ARG A 42 -0.75 6.52 29.31
C ARG A 42 -0.19 7.82 28.72
N LEU A 43 -0.16 7.95 27.40
CA LEU A 43 0.27 9.18 26.73
C LEU A 43 -0.59 10.36 27.18
N LEU A 44 -1.91 10.23 27.10
CA LEU A 44 -2.87 11.26 27.51
C LEU A 44 -2.68 11.66 28.98
N GLY A 45 -2.46 10.70 29.88
CA GLY A 45 -2.18 10.99 31.29
C GLY A 45 -0.86 11.71 31.56
N GLY A 46 0.08 11.70 30.61
CA GLY A 46 1.37 12.38 30.71
C GLY A 46 1.49 13.65 29.86
N LEU A 47 0.46 14.02 29.09
CA LEU A 47 0.49 15.23 28.27
C LEU A 47 0.53 16.47 29.17
N LYS A 48 1.52 17.33 28.91
CA LYS A 48 1.66 18.63 29.58
C LYS A 48 0.92 19.76 28.86
N GLY A 49 0.49 19.52 27.61
CA GLY A 49 -0.41 20.41 26.89
C GLY A 49 -1.81 20.22 27.44
N GLY A 50 -2.46 21.31 27.85
CA GLY A 50 -3.75 21.32 28.53
C GLY A 50 -4.88 20.60 27.78
N SER A 51 -6.10 20.79 28.27
CA SER A 51 -7.28 20.18 27.66
C SER A 51 -7.41 20.61 26.20
N ALA A 52 -8.04 19.77 25.36
CA ALA A 52 -8.48 20.19 24.03
C ALA A 52 -9.37 21.47 24.10
N ALA A 53 -10.06 21.67 25.22
CA ALA A 53 -10.85 22.87 25.50
C ALA A 53 -10.01 24.15 25.67
N ASP A 54 -8.72 24.03 25.96
CA ASP A 54 -7.81 25.18 26.13
C ASP A 54 -7.22 25.65 24.79
N GLN A 55 -7.45 24.89 23.71
CA GLN A 55 -7.00 25.27 22.37
C GLN A 55 -7.92 26.34 21.76
N PRO A 56 -7.42 27.18 20.84
CA PRO A 56 -8.27 28.18 20.18
C PRO A 56 -9.48 27.54 19.50
N ALA A 57 -10.68 28.03 19.83
CA ALA A 57 -11.94 27.54 19.24
C ALA A 57 -11.94 27.62 17.70
N SER A 58 -11.18 28.58 17.14
CA SER A 58 -10.99 28.74 15.70
C SER A 58 -10.51 27.47 15.01
N LEU A 59 -9.69 26.64 15.67
CA LEU A 59 -9.21 25.36 15.09
C LEU A 59 -10.37 24.40 14.78
N PHE A 60 -11.34 24.31 15.69
CA PHE A 60 -12.52 23.47 15.51
C PHE A 60 -13.53 24.13 14.56
N GLU A 61 -13.78 25.43 14.75
CA GLU A 61 -14.76 26.18 13.95
C GLU A 61 -14.39 26.25 12.46
N GLU A 62 -13.10 26.37 12.14
CA GLU A 62 -12.61 26.39 10.76
C GLU A 62 -12.87 25.05 10.06
N GLU A 63 -12.53 23.93 10.69
CA GLU A 63 -12.75 22.60 10.10
C GLU A 63 -14.25 22.26 10.01
N VAL A 64 -15.07 22.64 11.00
CA VAL A 64 -16.52 22.52 10.90
C VAL A 64 -17.06 23.32 9.72
N ARG A 65 -16.58 24.56 9.54
CA ARG A 65 -16.99 25.41 8.42
C ARG A 65 -16.58 24.79 7.08
N ARG A 66 -15.36 24.28 6.96
CA ARG A 66 -14.86 23.60 5.76
C ARG A 66 -15.70 22.37 5.40
N HIS A 67 -15.99 21.51 6.38
CA HIS A 67 -16.83 20.33 6.14
C HIS A 67 -18.28 20.69 5.83
N ARG A 68 -18.83 21.74 6.46
CA ARG A 68 -20.17 22.26 6.16
C ARG A 68 -20.23 22.82 4.74
N GLN A 69 -19.22 23.56 4.30
CA GLN A 69 -19.14 24.05 2.92
C GLN A 69 -19.09 22.91 1.91
N ARG A 70 -18.28 21.86 2.14
CA ARG A 70 -18.25 20.66 1.27
C ARG A 70 -19.59 19.92 1.25
N TYR A 71 -20.29 19.88 2.39
CA TYR A 71 -21.64 19.30 2.48
C TYR A 71 -22.66 20.11 1.67
N GLU A 72 -22.69 21.43 1.87
CA GLU A 72 -23.60 22.34 1.18
C GLU A 72 -23.33 22.40 -0.33
N SER A 73 -22.05 22.35 -0.75
CA SER A 73 -21.69 22.32 -2.17
C SER A 73 -22.20 21.07 -2.88
N LEU A 74 -22.15 19.91 -2.22
CA LEU A 74 -22.66 18.66 -2.77
C LEU A 74 -24.19 18.66 -2.89
N LEU A 75 -24.90 19.18 -1.89
CA LEU A 75 -26.37 19.33 -1.95
C LEU A 75 -26.81 20.34 -3.00
N ALA A 76 -26.05 21.41 -3.19
CA ALA A 76 -26.33 22.43 -4.17
C ALA A 76 -25.88 22.04 -5.59
N ALA A 77 -25.18 20.91 -5.75
CA ALA A 77 -24.67 20.46 -7.04
C ALA A 77 -25.82 20.13 -8.00
N LYS A 78 -25.78 20.70 -9.20
CA LYS A 78 -26.80 20.58 -10.26
C LYS A 78 -26.23 20.00 -11.54
N GLY A 79 -25.20 19.17 -11.41
CA GLY A 79 -24.58 18.53 -12.56
C GLY A 79 -25.45 17.43 -13.15
N THR A 80 -24.88 16.65 -14.06
CA THR A 80 -25.59 15.61 -14.80
C THR A 80 -25.17 14.19 -14.43
N GLU A 81 -24.07 14.04 -13.67
CA GLU A 81 -23.50 12.75 -13.33
C GLU A 81 -24.14 12.14 -12.08
N ASN A 82 -24.31 10.82 -12.09
CA ASN A 82 -24.84 10.08 -10.97
C ASN A 82 -23.70 9.41 -10.19
N PRO A 83 -23.51 9.71 -8.89
CA PRO A 83 -22.41 9.16 -8.10
C PRO A 83 -22.41 7.62 -8.02
N TYR A 84 -23.59 6.97 -8.07
CA TYR A 84 -23.68 5.50 -8.09
C TYR A 84 -23.19 4.89 -9.40
N LEU A 85 -23.42 5.58 -10.53
CA LEU A 85 -22.93 5.14 -11.84
C LEU A 85 -21.41 5.34 -11.93
N LEU A 86 -20.89 6.47 -11.46
CA LEU A 86 -19.46 6.71 -11.37
C LEU A 86 -18.76 5.65 -10.51
N HIS A 87 -19.31 5.33 -9.34
CA HIS A 87 -18.80 4.25 -8.49
C HIS A 87 -18.83 2.89 -9.20
N LYS A 88 -19.91 2.58 -9.91
CA LYS A 88 -20.02 1.32 -10.66
C LYS A 88 -18.96 1.24 -11.75
N GLU A 89 -18.76 2.30 -12.53
CA GLU A 89 -17.71 2.38 -13.55
C GLU A 89 -16.31 2.23 -12.93
N LEU A 90 -16.04 2.93 -11.82
CA LEU A 90 -14.79 2.82 -11.08
C LEU A 90 -14.54 1.39 -10.62
N GLY A 91 -15.53 0.76 -10.00
CA GLY A 91 -15.46 -0.62 -9.52
C GLY A 91 -15.19 -1.61 -10.66
N GLN A 92 -15.81 -1.41 -11.82
CA GLN A 92 -15.59 -2.24 -13.01
C GLN A 92 -14.16 -2.13 -13.53
N VAL A 93 -13.62 -0.91 -13.71
CA VAL A 93 -12.25 -0.75 -14.22
C VAL A 93 -11.20 -1.24 -13.23
N MET A 94 -11.38 -0.97 -11.93
CA MET A 94 -10.47 -1.45 -10.88
C MET A 94 -10.47 -2.98 -10.78
N THR A 95 -11.65 -3.60 -10.85
CA THR A 95 -11.79 -5.07 -10.82
C THR A 95 -11.09 -5.71 -12.01
N LYS A 96 -11.25 -5.12 -13.20
CA LYS A 96 -10.70 -5.65 -14.45
C LYS A 96 -9.17 -5.58 -14.47
N ASN A 97 -8.58 -4.46 -14.04
CA ASN A 97 -7.18 -4.15 -14.33
C ASN A 97 -6.25 -4.11 -13.09
N VAL A 98 -6.79 -4.01 -11.87
CA VAL A 98 -6.02 -3.72 -10.64
C VAL A 98 -6.22 -4.79 -9.56
N THR A 99 -6.68 -5.99 -9.93
CA THR A 99 -6.89 -7.11 -9.01
C THR A 99 -5.68 -8.05 -8.97
N VAL A 100 -5.86 -9.31 -9.33
CA VAL A 100 -4.88 -10.39 -9.17
C VAL A 100 -3.73 -10.20 -10.15
N VAL A 101 -4.04 -10.07 -11.44
CA VAL A 101 -3.05 -9.94 -12.52
C VAL A 101 -3.07 -8.51 -13.03
N ARG A 102 -1.89 -7.93 -13.22
CA ARG A 102 -1.73 -6.54 -13.63
C ARG A 102 -0.75 -6.43 -14.78
N HIS A 103 -1.06 -5.57 -15.74
CA HIS A 103 -0.19 -5.23 -16.85
C HIS A 103 0.03 -3.72 -16.88
N ASN A 104 1.27 -3.29 -17.16
CA ASN A 104 1.61 -1.86 -17.17
C ASN A 104 0.76 -1.04 -18.14
N LYS A 105 0.43 -1.61 -19.30
CA LYS A 105 -0.49 -0.99 -20.25
C LYS A 105 -1.87 -0.74 -19.63
N ASP A 106 -2.49 -1.78 -19.08
CA ASP A 106 -3.83 -1.71 -18.50
C ASP A 106 -3.89 -0.79 -17.29
N LEU A 107 -2.82 -0.74 -16.48
CA LEU A 107 -2.70 0.19 -15.35
C LEU A 107 -2.66 1.65 -15.80
N ASN A 108 -1.93 1.98 -16.87
CA ASN A 108 -1.92 3.34 -17.43
C ASN A 108 -3.29 3.72 -17.98
N GLU A 109 -3.96 2.81 -18.69
CA GLU A 109 -5.34 3.03 -19.17
C GLU A 109 -6.31 3.25 -18.00
N THR A 110 -6.15 2.51 -16.90
CA THR A 110 -6.94 2.71 -15.68
C THR A 110 -6.69 4.06 -15.03
N LEU A 111 -5.44 4.54 -14.99
CA LEU A 111 -5.15 5.88 -14.45
C LEU A 111 -5.87 6.96 -15.25
N ALA A 112 -5.80 6.90 -16.58
CA ALA A 112 -6.53 7.84 -17.44
C ALA A 112 -8.05 7.77 -17.22
N LYS A 113 -8.60 6.57 -17.00
CA LYS A 113 -10.03 6.42 -16.65
C LYS A 113 -10.35 7.00 -15.27
N ILE A 114 -9.45 6.86 -14.29
CA ILE A 114 -9.63 7.47 -12.97
C ILE A 114 -9.56 9.01 -13.07
N ASP A 115 -8.68 9.57 -13.91
CA ASP A 115 -8.67 11.00 -14.24
C ASP A 115 -10.04 11.43 -14.77
N GLU A 116 -10.53 10.79 -15.84
CA GLU A 116 -11.84 11.07 -16.44
C GLU A 116 -12.99 10.99 -15.40
N LEU A 117 -13.04 9.94 -14.59
CA LEU A 117 -14.06 9.77 -13.55
C LEU A 117 -13.95 10.83 -12.45
N SER A 118 -12.74 11.27 -12.12
CA SER A 118 -12.52 12.37 -11.15
C SER A 118 -12.99 13.71 -11.72
N GLU A 119 -12.83 13.93 -13.03
CA GLU A 119 -13.37 15.12 -13.68
C GLU A 119 -14.89 15.10 -13.72
N ARG A 120 -15.50 13.97 -14.11
CA ARG A 120 -16.96 13.76 -14.11
C ARG A 120 -17.56 13.85 -12.71
N TYR A 121 -16.84 13.43 -11.68
CA TYR A 121 -17.26 13.60 -10.28
C TYR A 121 -17.54 15.07 -9.93
N ARG A 122 -16.85 16.03 -10.56
CA ARG A 122 -17.10 17.47 -10.33
C ARG A 122 -18.46 17.93 -10.88
N ASP A 123 -19.08 17.17 -11.78
CA ASP A 123 -20.40 17.43 -12.36
C ASP A 123 -21.49 16.49 -11.81
N ILE A 124 -21.38 16.03 -10.57
CA ILE A 124 -22.43 15.18 -9.99
C ILE A 124 -23.67 15.99 -9.60
N ALA A 125 -24.81 15.31 -9.58
CA ALA A 125 -26.01 15.75 -8.87
C ALA A 125 -26.53 14.64 -7.96
N LEU A 126 -27.06 15.04 -6.82
CA LEU A 126 -27.68 14.11 -5.88
C LEU A 126 -29.15 13.91 -6.25
N SER A 127 -29.62 12.66 -6.20
CA SER A 127 -31.03 12.33 -6.41
C SER A 127 -31.94 12.76 -5.26
N ASP A 128 -31.36 12.98 -4.08
CA ASP A 128 -32.05 13.42 -2.86
C ASP A 128 -31.38 14.71 -2.36
N SER A 129 -32.17 15.77 -2.20
CA SER A 129 -31.74 17.08 -1.70
C SER A 129 -32.07 17.30 -0.22
N SER A 130 -32.59 16.28 0.46
CA SER A 130 -32.92 16.36 1.88
C SER A 130 -31.65 16.45 2.74
N ASN A 131 -31.77 17.15 3.88
CA ASN A 131 -30.65 17.34 4.80
C ASN A 131 -30.59 16.27 5.91
N TRP A 132 -31.64 15.46 6.05
CA TRP A 132 -31.77 14.49 7.13
C TRP A 132 -31.66 13.07 6.58
N THR A 133 -30.73 12.26 7.13
CA THR A 133 -30.55 10.84 6.77
C THR A 133 -30.31 10.55 5.28
N ASN A 134 -29.80 11.53 4.53
CA ASN A 134 -29.55 11.43 3.09
C ASN A 134 -28.39 10.47 2.77
N GLN A 135 -28.73 9.27 2.33
CA GLN A 135 -27.75 8.23 1.97
C GLN A 135 -26.97 8.58 0.71
N THR A 136 -27.61 9.23 -0.27
CA THR A 136 -26.97 9.61 -1.54
C THR A 136 -25.85 10.60 -1.31
N LEU A 137 -26.02 11.54 -0.38
CA LEU A 137 -24.97 12.48 0.01
C LEU A 137 -23.78 11.78 0.69
N SER A 138 -24.05 10.89 1.65
CA SER A 138 -23.00 10.13 2.33
C SER A 138 -22.22 9.25 1.34
N PHE A 139 -22.92 8.62 0.40
CA PHE A 139 -22.32 7.80 -0.64
C PHE A 139 -21.49 8.64 -1.61
N ALA A 140 -22.02 9.77 -2.09
CA ALA A 140 -21.31 10.67 -3.00
C ALA A 140 -19.98 11.16 -2.40
N ARG A 141 -19.94 11.46 -1.09
CA ARG A 141 -18.70 11.78 -0.39
C ARG A 141 -17.71 10.63 -0.41
N ALA A 142 -18.17 9.41 -0.14
CA ALA A 142 -17.32 8.23 -0.15
C ALA A 142 -16.76 7.93 -1.55
N VAL A 143 -17.50 8.24 -2.63
CA VAL A 143 -17.01 8.07 -4.01
C VAL A 143 -15.79 8.96 -4.29
N GLU A 144 -15.75 10.18 -3.77
CA GLU A 144 -14.58 11.06 -3.87
C GLU A 144 -13.34 10.41 -3.23
N ASP A 145 -13.52 9.91 -2.01
CA ASP A 145 -12.43 9.26 -1.25
C ASP A 145 -11.98 7.96 -1.95
N MET A 146 -12.91 7.21 -2.56
CA MET A 146 -12.61 6.02 -3.35
C MET A 146 -11.82 6.34 -4.63
N LEU A 147 -12.10 7.45 -5.31
CA LEU A 147 -11.33 7.89 -6.48
C LEU A 147 -9.87 8.20 -6.11
N VAL A 148 -9.66 8.87 -4.98
CA VAL A 148 -8.32 9.14 -4.44
C VAL A 148 -7.58 7.84 -4.15
N LEU A 149 -8.21 6.90 -3.43
CA LEU A 149 -7.60 5.61 -3.12
C LEU A 149 -7.35 4.75 -4.38
N ALA A 150 -8.28 4.76 -5.34
CA ALA A 150 -8.12 4.04 -6.60
C ALA A 150 -6.88 4.50 -7.35
N ARG A 151 -6.62 5.83 -7.40
CA ARG A 151 -5.39 6.38 -7.98
C ARG A 151 -4.14 5.89 -7.24
N VAL A 152 -4.13 6.01 -5.91
CA VAL A 152 -2.98 5.58 -5.09
C VAL A 152 -2.65 4.10 -5.33
N ILE A 153 -3.66 3.24 -5.36
CA ILE A 153 -3.48 1.80 -5.58
C ILE A 153 -2.96 1.53 -7.00
N THR A 154 -3.56 2.15 -8.01
CA THR A 154 -3.21 1.91 -9.42
C THR A 154 -1.83 2.43 -9.74
N GLU A 155 -1.51 3.66 -9.33
CA GLU A 155 -0.20 4.27 -9.56
C GLU A 155 0.89 3.58 -8.75
N GLY A 156 0.59 3.19 -7.50
CA GLY A 156 1.48 2.38 -6.69
C GLY A 156 1.81 1.02 -7.32
N ALA A 157 0.82 0.38 -7.96
CA ALA A 157 1.03 -0.85 -8.72
C ALA A 157 1.82 -0.63 -10.01
N LEU A 158 1.59 0.48 -10.71
CA LEU A 158 2.32 0.83 -11.93
C LEU A 158 3.81 1.06 -11.64
N ARG A 159 4.11 1.82 -10.57
CA ARG A 159 5.48 2.15 -10.15
C ARG A 159 6.28 0.96 -9.61
N ARG A 160 5.63 -0.17 -9.32
CA ARG A 160 6.27 -1.35 -8.72
C ARG A 160 6.42 -2.44 -9.78
N ASP A 161 7.62 -2.55 -10.35
CA ASP A 161 7.96 -3.54 -11.37
C ASP A 161 8.59 -4.79 -10.73
N GLU A 162 7.77 -5.56 -10.02
CA GLU A 162 8.11 -6.88 -9.48
C GLU A 162 6.85 -7.73 -9.22
N CYS A 163 7.03 -9.00 -8.86
CA CYS A 163 6.01 -9.84 -8.26
C CYS A 163 6.32 -10.10 -6.79
N ARG A 164 5.35 -9.83 -5.90
CA ARG A 164 5.44 -10.10 -4.46
C ARG A 164 4.06 -10.20 -3.82
N GLY A 165 3.76 -11.35 -3.20
CA GLY A 165 2.49 -11.57 -2.52
C GLY A 165 1.30 -11.40 -3.48
N ALA A 166 0.33 -10.56 -3.12
CA ALA A 166 -0.85 -10.27 -3.93
C ALA A 166 -0.58 -9.30 -5.10
N HIS A 167 0.63 -8.72 -5.20
CA HIS A 167 1.02 -7.90 -6.33
C HIS A 167 1.72 -8.78 -7.38
N TYR A 168 1.03 -9.01 -8.50
CA TYR A 168 1.52 -9.88 -9.56
C TYR A 168 1.43 -9.20 -10.94
N LYS A 169 2.58 -9.10 -11.60
CA LYS A 169 2.76 -8.56 -12.95
C LYS A 169 3.54 -9.59 -13.77
N PRO A 170 2.89 -10.34 -14.68
CA PRO A 170 3.51 -11.49 -15.36
C PRO A 170 4.88 -11.20 -16.00
N GLU A 171 5.06 -9.99 -16.53
CA GLU A 171 6.33 -9.54 -17.13
C GLU A 171 7.53 -9.57 -16.17
N PHE A 172 7.27 -9.48 -14.86
CA PHE A 172 8.28 -9.50 -13.80
C PHE A 172 8.23 -10.78 -12.97
N ASP A 173 7.58 -11.84 -13.42
CA ASP A 173 7.52 -13.10 -12.67
C ASP A 173 8.86 -13.85 -12.68
N LEU A 174 9.12 -14.67 -11.65
CA LEU A 174 10.20 -15.67 -11.70
C LEU A 174 9.59 -17.05 -11.96
N PRO A 175 9.69 -17.57 -13.19
CA PRO A 175 9.01 -18.82 -13.53
C PRO A 175 9.61 -20.03 -12.83
N ALA A 176 8.87 -21.13 -12.88
CA ALA A 176 9.36 -22.45 -12.46
C ALA A 176 10.56 -22.89 -13.29
N LEU A 177 11.41 -23.73 -12.69
CA LEU A 177 12.55 -24.30 -13.41
C LEU A 177 12.07 -25.29 -14.47
N THR A 178 12.73 -25.28 -15.63
CA THR A 178 12.30 -26.07 -16.80
C THR A 178 13.34 -27.09 -17.25
N ALA A 179 14.62 -26.91 -16.90
CA ALA A 179 15.67 -27.84 -17.29
C ALA A 179 15.46 -29.24 -16.70
N GLN A 180 15.80 -30.27 -17.48
CA GLN A 180 15.71 -31.67 -17.07
C GLN A 180 17.05 -32.24 -16.62
N ASP A 181 18.16 -31.76 -17.19
CA ASP A 181 19.51 -32.16 -16.80
C ASP A 181 19.89 -31.57 -15.43
N PRO A 182 20.43 -32.36 -14.48
CA PRO A 182 20.76 -31.88 -13.14
C PRO A 182 21.73 -30.70 -13.09
N ALA A 183 22.74 -30.65 -13.98
CA ALA A 183 23.71 -29.56 -13.98
C ALA A 183 23.07 -28.28 -14.55
N ALA A 184 22.34 -28.39 -15.66
CA ALA A 184 21.59 -27.29 -16.24
C ALA A 184 20.52 -26.74 -15.27
N LEU A 185 19.82 -27.62 -14.55
CA LEU A 185 18.82 -27.27 -13.54
C LEU A 185 19.44 -26.49 -12.37
N ARG A 186 20.65 -26.88 -11.93
CA ARG A 186 21.38 -26.16 -10.88
C ARG A 186 21.80 -24.75 -11.33
N GLU A 187 22.27 -24.60 -12.57
CA GLU A 187 22.60 -23.29 -13.12
C GLU A 187 21.36 -22.40 -13.34
N GLU A 188 20.24 -22.99 -13.76
CA GLU A 188 18.94 -22.29 -13.83
C GLU A 188 18.50 -21.80 -12.45
N ALA A 189 18.59 -22.66 -11.43
CA ALA A 189 18.30 -22.30 -10.04
C ALA A 189 19.22 -21.19 -9.50
N LYS A 190 20.50 -21.17 -9.91
CA LYS A 190 21.44 -20.10 -9.55
C LYS A 190 21.03 -18.76 -10.16
N ARG A 191 20.67 -18.72 -11.45
CA ARG A 191 20.14 -17.50 -12.10
C ARG A 191 18.85 -17.03 -11.43
N TRP A 192 17.96 -17.97 -11.08
CA TRP A 192 16.73 -17.68 -10.35
C TRP A 192 17.04 -17.00 -8.99
N CYS A 193 17.98 -17.56 -8.22
CA CYS A 193 18.39 -17.02 -6.92
C CYS A 193 19.01 -15.61 -7.04
N GLN A 194 19.82 -15.38 -8.07
CA GLN A 194 20.39 -14.07 -8.37
C GLN A 194 19.30 -13.04 -8.71
N ALA A 195 18.34 -13.42 -9.54
CA ALA A 195 17.20 -12.55 -9.87
C ALA A 195 16.33 -12.23 -8.64
N PHE A 196 16.11 -13.21 -7.75
CA PHE A 196 15.45 -13.00 -6.47
C PHE A 196 16.22 -12.04 -5.55
N ALA A 197 17.54 -12.19 -5.46
CA ALA A 197 18.39 -11.28 -4.68
C ALA A 197 18.33 -9.84 -5.21
N ALA A 198 18.51 -9.66 -6.53
CA ALA A 198 18.42 -8.35 -7.18
C ALA A 198 17.04 -7.69 -7.01
N ARG A 199 15.96 -8.49 -7.06
CA ARG A 199 14.60 -8.00 -6.78
C ARG A 199 14.48 -7.47 -5.35
N ASN A 200 14.99 -8.20 -4.36
CA ASN A 200 14.95 -7.75 -2.97
C ASN A 200 15.88 -6.55 -2.70
N GLU A 201 16.98 -6.41 -3.43
CA GLU A 201 17.80 -5.21 -3.36
C GLU A 201 17.04 -3.99 -3.87
N ARG A 202 16.28 -4.14 -4.96
CA ARG A 202 15.53 -3.02 -5.56
C ARG A 202 14.22 -2.70 -4.85
N TRP A 203 13.48 -3.71 -4.38
CA TRP A 203 12.05 -3.59 -4.06
C TRP A 203 11.65 -4.08 -2.66
N LEU A 204 12.59 -4.49 -1.80
CA LEU A 204 12.28 -4.85 -0.42
C LEU A 204 12.06 -3.60 0.47
N LYS A 205 11.04 -2.84 0.08
CA LYS A 205 10.65 -1.57 0.63
C LYS A 205 9.13 -1.41 0.53
N THR A 206 8.56 -0.74 1.51
CA THR A 206 7.16 -0.36 1.58
C THR A 206 6.93 0.85 0.71
N THR A 207 5.91 0.82 -0.16
CA THR A 207 5.48 2.00 -0.92
C THR A 207 4.74 2.94 0.02
N ILE A 208 5.18 4.19 0.12
CA ILE A 208 4.52 5.24 0.90
C ILE A 208 3.91 6.25 -0.05
N ALA A 209 2.62 6.50 0.08
CA ALA A 209 1.90 7.50 -0.70
C ALA A 209 1.44 8.64 0.22
N GLU A 210 1.85 9.85 -0.11
CA GLU A 210 1.45 11.07 0.59
C GLU A 210 0.50 11.88 -0.29
N TYR A 211 -0.59 12.37 0.28
CA TYR A 211 -1.54 13.20 -0.44
C TYR A 211 -0.92 14.57 -0.77
N THR A 212 -1.08 15.03 -2.01
CA THR A 212 -0.82 16.42 -2.41
C THR A 212 -1.94 16.92 -3.31
N PRO A 213 -2.13 18.25 -3.47
CA PRO A 213 -3.15 18.81 -4.36
C PRO A 213 -3.03 18.37 -5.83
N ASP A 214 -1.80 18.11 -6.29
CA ASP A 214 -1.51 17.74 -7.69
C ASP A 214 -1.51 16.22 -7.92
N GLY A 215 -1.79 15.42 -6.87
CA GLY A 215 -1.78 13.96 -6.90
C GLY A 215 -0.90 13.34 -5.82
N PRO A 216 -0.92 12.01 -5.67
CA PRO A 216 -0.12 11.34 -4.64
C PRO A 216 1.38 11.42 -4.92
N ARG A 217 2.16 11.85 -3.92
CA ARG A 217 3.62 11.77 -3.95
C ARG A 217 4.06 10.42 -3.39
N PHE A 218 4.83 9.69 -4.19
CA PHE A 218 5.35 8.38 -3.79
C PHE A 218 6.77 8.46 -3.25
N SER A 219 7.02 7.74 -2.17
CA SER A 219 8.34 7.44 -1.62
C SER A 219 8.40 5.98 -1.17
N TYR A 220 9.54 5.54 -0.65
CA TYR A 220 9.72 4.18 -0.19
C TYR A 220 10.42 4.14 1.17
N GLU A 221 10.00 3.19 2.01
CA GLU A 221 10.59 2.92 3.32
C GLU A 221 11.17 1.50 3.34
N GLU A 222 12.41 1.35 3.79
CA GLU A 222 13.06 0.04 3.86
C GLU A 222 12.35 -0.91 4.84
N VAL A 223 12.29 -2.20 4.49
CA VAL A 223 11.74 -3.21 5.40
C VAL A 223 12.84 -3.70 6.35
N ASP A 224 12.58 -3.62 7.66
CA ASP A 224 13.47 -4.20 8.66
C ASP A 224 13.50 -5.74 8.53
N THR A 225 14.68 -6.25 8.20
CA THR A 225 14.98 -7.68 8.06
C THR A 225 16.03 -8.17 9.04
N SER A 226 16.32 -7.39 10.08
CA SER A 226 17.35 -7.71 11.08
C SER A 226 17.09 -9.04 11.79
N LEU A 227 15.82 -9.38 12.05
CA LEU A 227 15.44 -10.63 12.71
C LEU A 227 15.37 -11.83 11.77
N ILE A 228 14.82 -11.66 10.57
CA ILE A 228 14.62 -12.74 9.60
C ILE A 228 15.04 -12.26 8.20
N PRO A 229 16.09 -12.87 7.61
CA PRO A 229 16.50 -12.56 6.25
C PRO A 229 15.45 -12.98 5.21
N PRO A 230 15.34 -12.26 4.08
CA PRO A 230 14.56 -12.71 2.94
C PRO A 230 15.04 -14.09 2.47
N ARG A 231 14.08 -14.96 2.15
CA ARG A 231 14.33 -16.27 1.56
C ARG A 231 13.31 -16.55 0.46
N PRO A 232 13.66 -17.34 -0.57
CA PRO A 232 12.72 -17.76 -1.59
C PRO A 232 11.46 -18.37 -0.97
N ARG A 233 10.30 -17.92 -1.41
CA ARG A 233 8.99 -18.49 -1.06
C ARG A 233 8.48 -19.27 -2.27
N THR A 234 8.68 -20.59 -2.28
CA THR A 234 8.54 -21.43 -3.47
C THR A 234 7.36 -22.39 -3.41
N TYR A 235 6.25 -22.00 -2.77
CA TYR A 235 5.04 -22.83 -2.73
C TYR A 235 4.66 -23.23 -4.17
N GLU A 236 4.42 -24.53 -4.38
CA GLU A 236 3.90 -25.08 -5.65
C GLU A 236 4.83 -24.94 -6.88
N LEU A 237 6.06 -24.44 -6.70
CA LEU A 237 7.05 -24.32 -7.79
C LEU A 237 7.75 -25.66 -8.05
N LYS A 238 7.64 -26.16 -9.29
CA LYS A 238 8.45 -27.29 -9.76
C LYS A 238 9.94 -26.92 -9.69
N GLY A 239 10.75 -27.77 -9.05
CA GLY A 239 12.18 -27.52 -8.83
C GLY A 239 12.49 -26.66 -7.58
N ALA A 240 11.49 -26.39 -6.72
CA ALA A 240 11.66 -25.62 -5.48
C ALA A 240 12.82 -26.10 -4.59
N GLU A 241 13.03 -27.42 -4.49
CA GLU A 241 14.09 -28.00 -3.67
C GLU A 241 15.48 -27.53 -4.10
N VAL A 242 15.75 -27.54 -5.41
CA VAL A 242 17.03 -27.09 -5.98
C VAL A 242 17.26 -25.60 -5.74
N ILE A 243 16.20 -24.78 -5.86
CA ILE A 243 16.27 -23.35 -5.52
C ILE A 243 16.68 -23.16 -4.06
N VAL A 244 16.07 -23.89 -3.13
CA VAL A 244 16.36 -23.79 -1.70
C VAL A 244 17.79 -24.23 -1.39
N GLU A 245 18.28 -25.31 -2.03
CA GLU A 245 19.66 -25.78 -1.86
C GLU A 245 20.68 -24.76 -2.37
N VAL A 246 20.48 -24.25 -3.58
CA VAL A 246 21.38 -23.26 -4.20
C VAL A 246 21.37 -21.97 -3.39
N TRP A 247 20.21 -21.52 -2.92
CA TRP A 247 20.12 -20.34 -2.04
C TRP A 247 20.94 -20.49 -0.76
N LYS A 248 20.80 -21.64 -0.07
CA LYS A 248 21.58 -21.93 1.15
C LYS A 248 23.09 -21.99 0.85
N GLN A 249 23.49 -22.53 -0.30
CA GLN A 249 24.89 -22.52 -0.72
C GLN A 249 25.39 -21.09 -0.93
N MET A 250 24.67 -20.26 -1.69
CA MET A 250 25.04 -18.87 -1.93
C MET A 250 25.14 -18.05 -0.63
N GLN A 251 24.29 -18.31 0.35
CA GLN A 251 24.37 -17.69 1.68
C GLN A 251 25.66 -18.10 2.42
N ARG A 252 26.04 -19.38 2.39
CA ARG A 252 27.29 -19.86 3.01
C ARG A 252 28.54 -19.27 2.34
N GLU A 253 28.47 -19.04 1.04
CA GLU A 253 29.56 -18.47 0.23
C GLU A 253 29.64 -16.94 0.31
N GLY A 254 28.71 -16.28 1.01
CA GLY A 254 28.66 -14.81 1.11
C GLY A 254 28.23 -14.10 -0.18
N ALA A 255 27.75 -14.83 -1.19
CA ALA A 255 27.33 -14.29 -2.49
C ALA A 255 25.98 -13.54 -2.42
N VAL A 256 25.28 -13.64 -1.30
CA VAL A 256 24.08 -12.85 -0.99
C VAL A 256 24.30 -12.19 0.36
N ALA A 257 24.12 -10.87 0.43
CA ALA A 257 24.41 -10.07 1.61
C ALA A 257 23.72 -10.63 2.87
N PRO A 258 24.48 -10.96 3.94
CA PRO A 258 23.89 -11.25 5.24
C PRO A 258 23.27 -9.99 5.85
N THR A 259 22.20 -10.18 6.60
CA THR A 259 21.25 -9.16 7.12
C THR A 259 21.85 -8.02 7.93
N ALA A 260 23.08 -8.15 8.44
CA ALA A 260 23.70 -7.13 9.29
C ALA A 260 24.21 -5.90 8.51
N ASP A 261 24.56 -6.03 7.23
CA ASP A 261 25.29 -5.00 6.47
C ASP A 261 24.41 -3.83 5.96
N ARG A 262 23.08 -3.98 6.02
CA ARG A 262 22.15 -2.90 5.61
C ARG A 262 22.01 -1.79 6.64
N ARG A 263 22.27 -2.08 7.93
CA ARG A 263 22.20 -1.07 9.01
C ARG A 263 23.36 -0.05 8.88
N GLU A 264 24.54 -0.49 8.45
CA GLU A 264 25.70 0.38 8.28
C GLU A 264 25.57 1.28 7.04
N ARG A 265 24.96 0.80 5.94
CA ARG A 265 24.66 1.62 4.76
C ARG A 265 23.55 2.65 5.00
N ALA A 266 22.53 2.31 5.80
CA ALA A 266 21.46 3.24 6.17
C ALA A 266 21.91 4.35 7.14
N LEU A 267 23.00 4.13 7.88
CA LEU A 267 23.56 5.08 8.86
C LEU A 267 24.65 6.01 8.27
N GLY A 268 24.90 6.00 6.96
CA GLY A 268 25.76 6.99 6.31
C GLY A 268 27.20 7.05 6.83
N LYS A 269 27.79 5.92 7.26
CA LYS A 269 29.22 5.92 7.58
C LYS A 269 30.04 5.95 6.28
N PRO A 270 30.99 6.88 6.13
CA PRO A 270 31.88 6.89 4.97
C PRO A 270 32.76 5.64 5.00
N VAL A 271 32.75 4.90 3.90
CA VAL A 271 33.65 3.77 3.68
C VAL A 271 35.07 4.31 3.53
N GLY A 272 35.93 3.98 4.49
CA GLY A 272 37.39 3.94 4.34
C GLY A 272 38.11 5.29 4.29
N ALA A 273 38.68 5.70 5.41
CA ALA A 273 39.99 6.34 5.43
C ALA A 273 40.96 5.37 6.13
N THR A 274 41.74 4.64 5.33
CA THR A 274 43.09 4.23 5.72
C THR A 274 44.03 5.40 5.52
#